data_AF-A0A7X1P9U3-F1
#
_entry.id   AF-A0A7X1P9U3-F1
#
_cell.length_a   1.000
_cell.length_b   1.000
_cell.length_c   1.000
_cell.angle_alpha   90.00
_cell.angle_beta   90.00
_cell.angle_gamma   90.00
#
_symmetry.space_group_name_H-M   'P 1'
#
loop_
_entity.id
_entity.type
_entity.pdbx_description
1 polymer ?
#
loop_
_entity_poly.entity_id
_entity_poly.type
_entity_poly.pdbx_seq_one_letter_code
_entity_poly.pdbx_strand_id
1 'polypeptide(L)'
;MAAEYGSEVVVRSRDVVCEAEALVTVTQEILSQIGPTSIAAPGLPGYTFERAPGESWRSRYDLARTLIVVNNGHRDFVYASRGRTLKLRYLVRLYTKELVLRNFVGPPADQILERMVELSLRTEENL
;
A
#
# COMPACT_ATOMS: atom_id res chain seq x y z
N MET A 1 25.55 7.60 -0.31
CA MET A 1 26.75 6.75 -0.42
C MET A 1 26.22 5.37 -0.78
N ALA A 2 26.56 4.84 -1.96
CA ALA A 2 26.03 3.55 -2.40
C ALA A 2 26.77 2.42 -1.69
N ALA A 3 26.05 1.40 -1.22
CA ALA A 3 26.64 0.20 -0.62
C ALA A 3 26.54 -0.96 -1.62
N GLU A 4 27.64 -1.67 -1.81
CA GLU A 4 27.72 -2.83 -2.69
C GLU A 4 27.77 -4.10 -1.86
N TYR A 5 26.90 -5.06 -2.19
CA TYR A 5 26.87 -6.37 -1.55
C TYR A 5 27.02 -7.44 -2.62
N GLY A 6 28.00 -8.33 -2.41
CA GLY A 6 28.14 -9.55 -3.20
C GLY A 6 27.29 -10.66 -2.59
N SER A 7 26.54 -11.39 -3.41
CA SER A 7 25.88 -12.62 -3.02
C SER A 7 26.28 -13.75 -3.95
N GLU A 8 26.70 -14.87 -3.37
CA GLU A 8 27.07 -16.09 -4.08
C GLU A 8 26.03 -17.17 -3.75
N VAL A 9 25.48 -17.80 -4.79
CA VAL A 9 24.56 -18.93 -4.66
C VAL A 9 25.16 -20.14 -5.36
N VAL A 10 25.39 -21.20 -4.58
CA VAL A 10 25.85 -22.49 -5.09
C VAL A 10 24.73 -23.51 -4.95
N VAL A 11 24.24 -24.03 -6.08
CA VAL A 11 23.25 -25.10 -6.11
C VAL A 11 23.93 -26.40 -6.50
N ARG A 12 23.77 -27.45 -5.68
CA ARG A 12 24.30 -28.80 -5.96
C ARG A 12 23.17 -29.81 -6.10
N SER A 13 23.20 -30.57 -7.19
CA SER A 13 22.32 -31.73 -7.40
C SER A 13 23.08 -32.86 -8.07
N ARG A 14 23.26 -33.97 -7.35
CA ARG A 14 24.09 -35.13 -7.75
C ARG A 14 25.49 -34.65 -8.15
N ASP A 15 25.86 -34.78 -9.43
CA ASP A 15 27.18 -34.40 -9.97
C ASP A 15 27.19 -33.00 -10.61
N VAL A 16 26.07 -32.27 -10.57
CA VAL A 16 25.97 -30.94 -11.17
C VAL A 16 26.07 -29.89 -10.07
N VAL A 17 27.06 -29.02 -10.22
CA VAL A 17 27.24 -27.80 -9.42
C VAL A 17 27.01 -26.60 -10.34
N CYS A 18 26.08 -25.73 -9.98
CA CYS A 18 25.88 -24.45 -10.64
C CYS A 18 26.14 -23.34 -9.63
N GLU A 19 26.99 -22.39 -10.02
CA GLU A 19 27.36 -21.23 -9.23
C GLU A 19 26.84 -19.98 -9.92
N ALA A 20 26.28 -19.06 -9.15
CA ALA A 20 25.83 -17.77 -9.63
C ALA A 20 26.26 -16.68 -8.67
N GLU A 21 26.87 -15.63 -9.21
CA GLU A 21 27.23 -14.41 -8.49
C GLU A 21 26.27 -13.29 -8.88
N ALA A 22 25.85 -12.49 -7.90
CA ALA A 22 25.09 -11.28 -8.11
C ALA A 22 25.69 -10.12 -7.30
N LEU A 23 25.76 -8.95 -7.94
CA LEU A 23 26.14 -7.68 -7.32
C LEU A 23 24.86 -6.88 -7.05
N VAL A 24 24.61 -6.56 -5.78
CA VAL A 24 23.49 -5.72 -5.37
C VAL A 24 24.03 -4.35 -4.97
N THR A 25 23.64 -3.31 -5.72
CA THR A 25 23.99 -1.92 -5.40
C THR A 25 22.81 -1.24 -4.73
N VAL A 26 22.95 -0.93 -3.44
CA VAL A 26 21.96 -0.18 -2.66
C VAL A 26 22.28 1.31 -2.81
N THR A 27 21.46 2.03 -3.58
CA THR A 27 21.64 3.46 -3.85
C THR A 27 20.98 4.37 -2.81
N GLN A 28 20.05 3.82 -2.02
CA GLN A 28 19.30 4.57 -1.03
C GLN A 28 18.88 3.66 0.14
N GLU A 29 19.14 4.12 1.36
CA GLU A 29 18.71 3.45 2.59
C GLU A 29 17.37 4.04 3.04
N ILE A 30 16.30 3.25 2.95
CA ILE A 30 14.92 3.65 3.31
C ILE A 30 14.62 3.31 4.79
N LEU A 31 15.47 2.49 5.42
CA LEU A 31 15.18 1.84 6.70
C LEU A 31 15.21 2.77 7.92
N SER A 32 15.84 3.94 7.85
CA SER A 32 15.87 4.88 8.97
C SER A 32 14.52 5.57 9.26
N GLN A 33 13.51 5.37 8.41
CA GLN A 33 12.15 5.91 8.57
C GLN A 33 11.09 4.85 8.89
N ILE A 34 11.45 3.56 8.84
CA ILE A 34 10.51 2.48 9.14
C ILE A 34 10.66 2.14 10.62
N GLY A 35 9.87 2.84 11.45
CA GLY A 35 9.63 2.40 12.83
C GLY A 35 9.08 0.97 12.86
N PRO A 36 9.06 0.30 14.03
CA PRO A 36 8.74 -1.12 14.19
C PRO A 36 7.25 -1.44 14.00
N THR A 37 6.63 -0.97 12.93
CA THR A 37 5.32 -1.44 12.48
C THR A 37 5.54 -2.65 11.58
N SER A 38 5.72 -3.80 12.22
CA SER A 38 5.69 -5.11 11.55
C SER A 38 4.42 -5.23 10.71
N ILE A 39 4.58 -5.45 9.41
CA ILE A 39 3.50 -5.78 8.48
C ILE A 39 3.03 -7.18 8.84
N ALA A 40 2.02 -7.29 9.72
CA ALA A 40 1.59 -8.57 10.29
C ALA A 40 0.67 -9.43 9.39
N ALA A 41 0.37 -8.98 8.16
CA ALA A 41 -0.43 -9.78 7.22
C ALA A 41 0.08 -9.55 5.79
N PRO A 42 0.67 -10.56 5.12
CA PRO A 42 1.00 -10.48 3.71
C PRO A 42 -0.28 -10.38 2.88
N GLY A 43 -0.42 -9.34 2.05
CA GLY A 43 -1.51 -9.21 1.09
C GLY A 43 -2.19 -7.84 1.05
N LEU A 44 -3.08 -7.66 0.06
CA LEU A 44 -3.96 -6.51 -0.02
C LEU A 44 -5.00 -6.57 1.12
N PRO A 45 -5.22 -5.48 1.88
CA PRO A 45 -6.17 -5.47 2.99
C PRO A 45 -7.61 -5.80 2.55
N GLY A 46 -8.40 -6.43 3.42
CA GLY A 46 -9.84 -6.49 3.17
C GLY A 46 -10.49 -5.11 3.29
N TYR A 47 -11.78 -5.00 2.97
CA TYR A 47 -12.58 -3.83 3.37
C TYR A 47 -13.92 -4.23 3.97
N THR A 48 -14.47 -3.36 4.80
CA THR A 48 -15.81 -3.51 5.38
C THR A 48 -16.50 -2.16 5.43
N PHE A 49 -17.80 -2.17 5.75
CA PHE A 49 -18.59 -0.96 5.92
C PHE A 49 -18.96 -0.74 7.37
N GLU A 50 -18.87 0.51 7.79
CA GLU A 50 -19.44 1.01 9.04
C GLU A 50 -20.35 2.20 8.72
N ARG A 51 -21.54 2.22 9.32
CA ARG A 51 -22.49 3.31 9.13
C ARG A 51 -22.31 4.35 10.23
N ALA A 52 -21.59 5.42 9.92
CA ALA A 52 -21.35 6.53 10.83
C ALA A 52 -21.72 7.89 10.20
N PRO A 53 -23.02 8.20 10.04
CA PRO A 53 -23.47 9.47 9.48
C PRO A 53 -23.04 10.66 10.36
N GLY A 54 -22.69 11.78 9.74
CA GLY A 54 -22.26 13.01 10.46
C GLY A 54 -20.77 13.04 10.81
N GLU A 55 -20.12 11.89 10.83
CA GLU A 55 -18.66 11.82 10.99
C GLU A 55 -17.91 12.37 9.77
N SER A 56 -16.74 12.99 10.00
CA SER A 56 -15.93 13.62 8.93
C SER A 56 -15.05 12.64 8.15
N TRP A 57 -14.81 11.46 8.70
CA TRP A 57 -13.93 10.46 8.10
C TRP A 57 -14.66 9.64 7.03
N ARG A 58 -13.93 9.33 5.94
CA ARG A 58 -14.43 8.54 4.80
C ARG A 58 -14.01 7.09 4.88
N SER A 59 -12.79 6.85 5.36
CA SER A 59 -12.23 5.54 5.65
C SER A 59 -11.20 5.63 6.76
N ARG A 60 -10.94 4.49 7.41
CA ARG A 60 -9.85 4.28 8.37
C ARG A 60 -9.26 2.88 8.18
N TYR A 61 -8.01 2.69 8.56
CA TYR A 61 -7.39 1.36 8.60
C TYR A 61 -7.51 0.75 10.00
N ASP A 62 -8.12 -0.43 10.10
CA ASP A 62 -8.11 -1.28 11.30
C ASP A 62 -6.89 -2.20 11.25
N LEU A 63 -5.87 -1.86 12.05
CA LEU A 63 -4.61 -2.61 12.14
C LEU A 63 -4.80 -4.03 12.69
N ALA A 64 -5.71 -4.20 13.65
CA ALA A 64 -5.93 -5.48 14.31
C ALA A 64 -6.59 -6.49 13.36
N ARG A 65 -7.45 -6.02 12.47
CA ARG A 65 -8.18 -6.86 11.51
C ARG A 65 -7.60 -6.87 10.11
N THR A 66 -6.62 -6.00 9.81
CA THR A 66 -6.09 -5.78 8.46
C THR A 66 -7.21 -5.40 7.47
N LEU A 67 -8.11 -4.50 7.91
CA LEU A 67 -9.28 -4.07 7.15
C LEU A 67 -9.29 -2.56 6.94
N ILE A 68 -9.71 -2.15 5.75
CA ILE A 68 -10.13 -0.77 5.50
C ILE A 68 -11.62 -0.66 5.85
N VAL A 69 -11.93 0.14 6.87
CA VAL A 69 -13.30 0.44 7.27
C VAL A 69 -13.76 1.66 6.47
N VAL A 70 -14.79 1.50 5.64
CA VAL A 70 -15.39 2.57 4.84
C VAL A 70 -16.66 3.08 5.52
N ASN A 71 -16.74 4.40 5.72
CA ASN A 71 -17.95 5.02 6.26
C ASN A 71 -19.03 5.08 5.18
N ASN A 72 -19.97 4.12 5.19
CA ASN A 72 -21.08 4.10 4.24
C ASN A 72 -22.21 5.09 4.59
N GLY A 73 -22.15 5.72 5.77
CA GLY A 73 -23.02 6.82 6.18
C GLY A 73 -22.53 8.21 5.76
N HIS A 74 -21.28 8.32 5.26
CA HIS A 74 -20.71 9.58 4.83
C HIS A 74 -21.39 10.11 3.54
N ARG A 75 -21.60 11.43 3.45
CA ARG A 75 -22.28 12.07 2.30
C ARG A 75 -21.62 11.75 0.96
N ASP A 76 -20.29 11.65 0.93
CA ASP A 76 -19.56 11.31 -0.30
C ASP A 76 -19.79 9.86 -0.72
N PHE A 77 -19.94 8.92 0.22
CA PHE A 77 -20.28 7.54 -0.11
C PHE A 77 -21.70 7.45 -0.67
N VAL A 78 -22.65 8.17 -0.06
CA VAL A 78 -24.03 8.26 -0.56
C VAL A 78 -24.06 8.85 -1.97
N TYR A 79 -23.32 9.94 -2.20
CA TYR A 79 -23.17 10.55 -3.52
C TYR A 79 -22.55 9.58 -4.53
N ALA A 80 -21.45 8.92 -4.17
CA ALA A 80 -20.77 7.97 -5.06
C ALA A 80 -21.60 6.72 -5.37
N SER A 81 -22.48 6.32 -4.45
CA SER A 81 -23.36 5.15 -4.59
C SER A 81 -24.46 5.32 -5.64
N ARG A 82 -24.61 6.51 -6.24
CA ARG A 82 -25.55 6.77 -7.34
C ARG A 82 -25.22 6.04 -8.64
N GLY A 83 -23.99 5.57 -8.82
CA GLY A 83 -23.57 4.84 -10.02
C GLY A 83 -22.53 3.79 -9.69
N ARG A 84 -22.61 2.61 -10.33
CA ARG A 84 -21.70 1.49 -10.07
C ARG A 84 -20.23 1.87 -10.27
N THR A 85 -19.91 2.48 -11.41
CA THR A 85 -18.55 2.92 -11.74
C THR A 85 -18.06 4.02 -10.81
N LEU A 86 -18.91 4.99 -10.47
CA LEU A 86 -18.57 6.07 -9.54
C LEU A 86 -18.29 5.53 -8.12
N LYS A 87 -19.10 4.58 -7.65
CA LYS A 87 -18.92 3.89 -6.37
C LYS A 87 -17.60 3.13 -6.35
N LEU A 88 -17.28 2.39 -7.42
CA LEU A 88 -16.02 1.66 -7.53
C LEU A 88 -14.83 2.61 -7.51
N ARG A 89 -14.86 3.68 -8.32
CA ARG A 89 -13.84 4.74 -8.35
C ARG A 89 -13.63 5.41 -6.99
N TYR A 90 -14.71 5.59 -6.23
CA TYR A 90 -14.65 6.12 -4.86
C TYR A 90 -13.97 5.14 -3.90
N LEU A 91 -14.38 3.87 -3.92
CA LEU A 91 -13.78 2.84 -3.07
C LEU A 91 -12.28 2.67 -3.34
N VAL A 92 -11.88 2.65 -4.62
CA VAL A 92 -10.46 2.56 -4.99
C VAL A 92 -9.67 3.75 -4.46
N ARG A 93 -10.18 4.99 -4.56
CA ARG A 93 -9.50 6.18 -4.01
C ARG A 93 -9.31 6.10 -2.49
N LEU A 94 -10.31 5.59 -1.77
CA LEU A 94 -10.17 5.36 -0.33
C LEU A 94 -9.14 4.28 -0.02
N TYR A 95 -9.12 3.23 -0.85
CA TYR A 95 -8.16 2.15 -0.73
C TYR A 95 -6.73 2.64 -0.92
N THR A 96 -6.50 3.43 -1.98
CA THR A 96 -5.23 4.11 -2.24
C THR A 96 -4.82 4.98 -1.06
N LYS A 97 -5.74 5.78 -0.50
CA LYS A 97 -5.48 6.61 0.68
C LYS A 97 -4.91 5.81 1.85
N GLU A 98 -5.57 4.71 2.22
CA GLU A 98 -5.12 3.91 3.35
C GLU A 98 -3.82 3.15 3.05
N LEU A 99 -3.62 2.69 1.81
CA LEU A 99 -2.35 2.06 1.41
C LEU A 99 -1.19 3.05 1.45
N VAL A 100 -1.36 4.26 0.93
CA VAL A 100 -0.29 5.27 0.96
C VAL A 100 0.07 5.61 2.39
N LEU A 101 -0.91 5.93 3.23
CA LEU A 101 -0.66 6.29 4.63
C LEU A 101 0.01 5.16 5.43
N ARG A 102 -0.27 3.89 5.08
CA ARG A 102 0.33 2.73 5.76
C ARG A 102 1.76 2.45 5.30
N ASN A 103 2.04 2.59 3.99
CA ASN A 103 3.35 2.25 3.43
C ASN A 103 4.35 3.39 3.50
N PHE A 104 3.88 4.63 3.63
CA PHE A 104 4.72 5.83 3.67
C PHE A 104 4.51 6.57 4.99
N VAL A 105 5.33 6.25 6.00
CA VAL A 105 5.28 6.87 7.33
C VAL A 105 6.41 7.90 7.46
N GLY A 106 6.06 9.16 7.75
CA GLY A 106 7.05 10.23 7.96
C GLY A 106 7.35 11.18 6.78
N PRO A 107 7.01 10.90 5.50
CA PRO A 107 7.15 11.90 4.45
C PRO A 107 6.28 13.14 4.69
N PRO A 108 6.71 14.30 4.16
CA PRO A 108 5.89 15.51 4.17
C PRO A 108 4.62 15.33 3.31
N ALA A 109 3.62 16.17 3.58
CA ALA A 109 2.28 15.99 3.02
C ALA A 109 2.26 16.04 1.48
N ASP A 110 3.10 16.87 0.87
CA ASP A 110 3.29 16.95 -0.59
C ASP A 110 3.71 15.60 -1.17
N GLN A 111 4.69 14.92 -0.56
CA GLN A 111 5.14 13.61 -1.04
C GLN A 111 4.07 12.52 -0.87
N ILE A 112 3.28 12.57 0.20
CA ILE A 112 2.13 11.67 0.37
C ILE A 112 1.10 11.90 -0.75
N LEU A 113 0.85 13.15 -1.12
CA LEU A 113 -0.06 13.50 -2.22
C LEU A 113 0.49 13.05 -3.58
N GLU A 114 1.79 13.13 -3.83
CA GLU A 114 2.42 12.57 -5.04
C GLU A 114 2.18 11.05 -5.15
N ARG A 115 2.33 10.30 -4.04
CA ARG A 115 2.04 8.86 -4.03
C ARG A 115 0.56 8.55 -4.24
N MET A 116 -0.32 9.41 -3.74
CA MET A 116 -1.75 9.32 -4.02
C MET A 116 -2.05 9.47 -5.50
N VAL A 117 -1.41 10.43 -6.19
CA VAL A 117 -1.56 10.63 -7.64
C VAL A 117 -1.04 9.42 -8.41
N GLU A 118 0.17 8.97 -8.11
CA GLU A 118 0.82 7.82 -8.76
C GLU A 118 -0.06 6.55 -8.68
N LEU A 119 -0.49 6.17 -7.48
CA LEU A 119 -1.28 4.96 -7.29
C LEU A 119 -2.69 5.09 -7.87
N SER A 120 -3.32 6.27 -7.75
CA SER A 120 -4.63 6.50 -8.34
C SER A 120 -4.59 6.33 -9.87
N LEU A 121 -3.56 6.87 -10.53
CA LEU A 121 -3.38 6.72 -11.98
C LEU A 121 -3.25 5.25 -12.39
N ARG A 122 -2.40 4.48 -11.70
CA ARG A 122 -2.21 3.04 -11.98
C ARG A 122 -3.50 2.24 -11.80
N THR A 123 -4.33 2.61 -10.82
CA THR A 123 -5.61 1.91 -10.62
C THR A 123 -6.63 2.22 -11.71
N GLU A 124 -6.57 3.38 -12.36
CA GLU A 124 -7.50 3.75 -13.43
C GLU A 124 -7.30 2.93 -14.71
N GLU A 125 -6.08 2.46 -14.99
CA GLU A 125 -5.82 1.54 -16.10
C GLU A 125 -6.54 0.19 -15.96
N ASN A 126 -6.93 -0.18 -14.73
CA ASN A 126 -7.49 -1.48 -14.38
C ASN A 126 -8.97 -1.40 -13.92
N LEU A 127 -9.65 -0.27 -14.16
CA LEU A 127 -11.02 0.04 -13.73
C LEU A 127 -12.02 0.12 -14.89
#